data_AF-A0A139JQR6-F1
#
_entry.id   AF-A0A139JQR6-F1
#
_cell.length_a   1.000
_cell.length_b   1.000
_cell.length_c   1.000
_cell.angle_alpha   90.00
_cell.angle_beta   90.00
_cell.angle_gamma   90.00
#
_symmetry.space_group_name_H-M   'P 1'
#
loop_
_entity.id
_entity.type
_entity.pdbx_description
1 polymer ?
#
loop_
_entity_poly.entity_id
_entity_poly.type
_entity_poly.pdbx_seq_one_letter_code
_entity_poly.pdbx_strand_id
1 'polypeptide(L)'
;MFNNFGKIILEFLICLVFSSIISWFMILIHKKKQGNYIKNCLLKFSVLEKEILKTILQSKVKNFPLTKNSPITKKFSDLRILFKLKDSSENNLHSIYYLNKDIFNLIARDSELKNIYL
;
A
#
# COMPACT_ATOMS: atom_id res chain seq x y z
N MET A 1 -31.98 -37.75 20.08
CA MET A 1 -30.97 -36.80 20.61
C MET A 1 -29.86 -36.50 19.59
N PHE A 2 -29.29 -37.50 18.91
CA PHE A 2 -28.22 -37.32 17.91
C PHE A 2 -28.58 -36.45 16.69
N ASN A 3 -29.80 -36.52 16.14
CA ASN A 3 -30.21 -35.69 15.00
C ASN A 3 -30.22 -34.17 15.31
N ASN A 4 -30.58 -33.79 16.54
CA ASN A 4 -30.54 -32.38 16.95
C ASN A 4 -29.11 -31.88 17.09
N PHE A 5 -28.20 -32.72 17.59
CA PHE A 5 -26.79 -32.35 17.73
C PHE A 5 -26.11 -32.16 16.37
N GLY A 6 -26.37 -33.08 15.40
CA GLY A 6 -25.88 -32.92 14.03
C GLY A 6 -26.42 -31.67 13.33
N LYS A 7 -27.71 -31.33 13.56
CA LYS A 7 -28.32 -30.12 13.03
C LYS A 7 -27.67 -28.84 13.60
N ILE A 8 -27.41 -28.80 14.91
CA ILE A 8 -26.72 -27.68 15.57
C ILE A 8 -25.30 -27.50 15.01
N ILE A 9 -24.55 -28.59 14.81
CA ILE A 9 -23.20 -28.51 14.22
C ILE A 9 -23.26 -27.97 12.79
N LEU A 10 -24.23 -28.43 11.99
CA LEU A 10 -24.40 -27.95 10.62
C LEU A 10 -24.75 -26.46 10.58
N GLU A 11 -25.68 -26.01 11.42
CA GLU A 11 -26.05 -24.59 11.55
C GLU A 11 -24.83 -23.74 11.97
N PHE A 12 -24.02 -24.23 12.91
CA PHE A 12 -22.80 -23.55 13.34
C PHE A 12 -21.76 -23.43 12.22
N LEU A 13 -21.53 -24.50 11.45
CA LEU A 13 -20.63 -24.49 10.30
C LEU A 13 -21.09 -23.50 9.23
N ILE A 14 -22.39 -23.46 8.95
CA ILE A 14 -22.97 -22.50 8.01
C ILE A 14 -22.72 -21.06 8.50
N CYS A 15 -22.95 -20.77 9.78
CA CYS A 15 -22.66 -19.46 10.36
C CYS A 15 -21.18 -19.06 10.24
N LEU A 16 -20.25 -20.00 10.44
CA LEU A 16 -18.81 -19.75 10.28
C LEU A 16 -18.42 -19.43 8.83
N VAL A 17 -19.03 -20.13 7.86
CA VAL A 17 -18.80 -19.86 6.44
C VAL A 17 -19.30 -18.45 6.08
N PHE A 18 -20.51 -18.08 6.51
CA PHE A 18 -21.05 -16.75 6.26
C PHE A 18 -20.22 -15.64 6.91
N SER A 19 -19.79 -15.79 8.16
CA SER A 19 -18.96 -14.78 8.84
C SER A 19 -17.60 -14.60 8.15
N SER A 20 -17.01 -15.70 7.66
CA SER A 20 -15.78 -15.68 6.88
C SER A 20 -15.94 -14.96 5.55
N ILE A 21 -17.04 -15.20 4.83
CA ILE A 21 -17.36 -14.52 3.57
C ILE A 21 -17.52 -13.01 3.80
N ILE A 22 -18.26 -12.59 4.83
CA ILE A 22 -18.46 -11.18 5.17
C ILE A 22 -17.12 -10.51 5.50
N SER A 23 -16.29 -11.17 6.31
CA SER A 23 -14.96 -10.68 6.67
C SER A 23 -14.07 -10.50 5.43
N TRP A 24 -14.06 -11.49 4.54
CA TRP A 24 -13.31 -11.42 3.28
C TRP A 24 -13.79 -10.27 2.39
N PHE A 25 -15.10 -10.09 2.27
CA PHE A 25 -15.69 -9.00 1.50
C PHE A 25 -15.33 -7.62 2.07
N MET A 26 -15.38 -7.45 3.39
CA MET A 26 -14.96 -6.22 4.08
C MET A 26 -13.48 -5.89 3.81
N ILE A 27 -12.61 -6.90 3.81
CA ILE A 27 -11.19 -6.74 3.48
C ILE A 27 -11.02 -6.26 2.02
N LEU A 28 -11.78 -6.82 1.08
CA LEU A 28 -11.73 -6.40 -0.32
C LEU A 28 -12.17 -4.94 -0.51
N ILE A 29 -13.28 -4.54 0.12
CA ILE A 29 -13.75 -3.15 0.08
C ILE A 29 -12.69 -2.21 0.67
N HIS A 30 -12.13 -2.58 1.83
CA HIS A 30 -11.10 -1.78 2.48
C HIS A 30 -9.88 -1.58 1.56
N LYS A 31 -9.37 -2.66 0.96
CA LYS A 31 -8.25 -2.60 0.00
C LYS A 31 -8.57 -1.70 -1.19
N LYS A 32 -9.78 -1.79 -1.75
CA LYS A 32 -10.21 -0.94 -2.87
C LYS A 32 -10.29 0.53 -2.47
N LYS A 33 -10.87 0.84 -1.30
CA LYS A 33 -10.97 2.22 -0.80
C LYS A 33 -9.59 2.82 -0.54
N GLN A 34 -8.68 2.05 0.05
CA GLN A 34 -7.30 2.48 0.27
C GLN A 34 -6.57 2.73 -1.06
N GLY A 35 -6.72 1.84 -2.05
CA GLY A 35 -6.16 2.04 -3.39
C GLY A 35 -6.65 3.32 -4.05
N ASN A 36 -7.96 3.58 -4.01
CA ASN A 36 -8.54 4.82 -4.55
C ASN A 36 -8.05 6.07 -3.81
N TYR A 37 -7.93 6.00 -2.48
CA TYR A 37 -7.38 7.10 -1.70
C TYR A 37 -5.95 7.43 -2.12
N ILE A 38 -5.09 6.40 -2.24
CA ILE A 38 -3.71 6.55 -2.69
C ILE A 38 -3.65 7.10 -4.11
N LYS A 39 -4.45 6.56 -5.04
CA LYS A 39 -4.55 7.09 -6.42
C LYS A 39 -4.85 8.59 -6.41
N ASN A 40 -5.87 9.01 -5.66
CA ASN A 40 -6.26 10.41 -5.59
C ASN A 40 -5.14 11.28 -4.99
N CYS A 41 -4.39 10.77 -4.02
CA CYS A 41 -3.21 11.46 -3.49
C CYS A 41 -2.13 11.61 -4.57
N LEU A 42 -1.79 10.54 -5.29
CA LEU A 42 -0.77 10.55 -6.36
C LEU A 42 -1.13 11.57 -7.45
N LEU A 43 -2.38 11.58 -7.92
CA LEU A 43 -2.81 12.55 -8.94
C LEU A 43 -2.63 14.01 -8.48
N LYS A 44 -2.85 14.26 -7.18
CA LYS A 44 -2.72 15.58 -6.54
C LYS A 44 -1.30 15.93 -6.08
N PHE A 45 -0.31 15.08 -6.34
CA PHE A 45 1.09 15.43 -6.04
C PHE A 45 1.52 16.66 -6.84
N SER A 46 2.32 17.51 -6.19
CA SER A 46 3.01 18.62 -6.84
C SER A 46 3.97 18.10 -7.91
N VAL A 47 4.38 18.99 -8.82
CA VAL A 47 5.33 18.64 -9.90
C VAL A 47 6.61 18.04 -9.32
N LEU A 48 7.16 18.63 -8.26
CA LEU A 48 8.36 18.12 -7.59
C LEU A 48 8.16 16.72 -7.02
N GLU A 49 7.04 16.48 -6.31
CA GLU A 49 6.72 15.16 -5.76
C GLU A 49 6.55 14.11 -6.86
N LYS A 50 5.97 14.50 -8.00
CA LYS A 50 5.82 13.61 -9.16
C LYS A 50 7.16 13.21 -9.74
N GLU A 51 8.06 14.17 -9.96
CA GLU A 51 9.40 13.89 -10.51
C GLU A 51 10.25 13.03 -9.56
N ILE A 52 10.18 13.28 -8.24
CA ILE A 52 10.89 12.45 -7.26
C ILE A 52 10.36 11.00 -7.30
N LEU A 53 9.03 10.82 -7.29
CA LEU A 53 8.45 9.48 -7.35
C LEU A 53 8.76 8.78 -8.68
N LYS A 54 8.73 9.50 -9.81
CA LYS A 54 9.14 8.99 -11.12
C LYS A 54 10.59 8.50 -11.11
N THR A 55 11.49 9.30 -10.53
CA THR A 55 12.91 8.94 -10.38
C THR A 55 13.08 7.67 -9.56
N ILE A 56 12.34 7.55 -8.45
CA ILE A 56 12.33 6.35 -7.60
C ILE A 56 11.81 5.13 -8.38
N LEU A 57 10.74 5.28 -9.15
CA LEU A 57 10.13 4.18 -9.92
C LEU A 57 11.01 3.69 -11.08
N GLN A 58 11.73 4.60 -11.73
CA GLN A 58 12.61 4.30 -12.86
C GLN A 58 14.00 3.82 -12.43
N SER A 59 14.38 4.05 -11.17
CA SER A 59 15.67 3.65 -10.65
C SER A 59 15.83 2.12 -10.64
N LYS A 60 17.00 1.66 -11.13
CA LYS A 60 17.44 0.27 -11.01
C LYS A 60 17.85 -0.09 -9.57
N VAL A 61 18.12 0.92 -8.74
CA VAL A 61 18.52 0.76 -7.34
C VAL A 61 17.28 0.51 -6.49
N LYS A 62 17.27 -0.56 -5.70
CA LYS A 62 16.14 -0.94 -4.83
C LYS A 62 15.96 -0.01 -3.61
N ASN A 63 17.01 0.70 -3.24
CA ASN A 63 17.14 1.42 -1.98
C ASN A 63 17.56 2.87 -2.23
N PHE A 64 16.92 3.81 -1.54
CA PHE A 64 17.05 5.24 -1.79
C PHE A 64 17.45 5.98 -0.51
N PRO A 65 18.59 6.67 -0.49
CA PRO A 65 18.90 7.57 0.60
C PRO A 65 18.04 8.83 0.49
N LEU A 66 17.14 9.05 1.45
CA LEU A 66 16.27 10.23 1.50
C LEU A 66 16.43 10.95 2.82
N THR A 67 16.31 12.27 2.79
CA THR A 67 16.41 13.12 3.97
C THR A 67 15.24 12.84 4.92
N LYS A 68 15.55 12.55 6.19
CA LYS A 68 14.57 12.14 7.22
C LYS A 68 13.49 13.19 7.47
N ASN A 69 13.91 14.46 7.46
CA ASN A 69 13.08 15.59 7.87
C ASN A 69 12.43 16.31 6.68
N SER A 70 12.58 15.79 5.46
CA SER A 70 11.93 16.40 4.29
C SER A 70 10.41 16.17 4.35
N PRO A 71 9.58 17.20 4.10
CA PRO A 71 8.14 17.05 3.99
C PRO A 71 7.71 15.97 2.98
N ILE A 72 8.46 15.82 1.89
CA ILE A 72 8.18 14.84 0.83
C ILE A 72 8.43 13.42 1.33
N THR A 73 9.57 13.18 1.97
CA THR A 73 9.90 11.86 2.55
C THR A 73 8.84 11.45 3.58
N LYS A 74 8.47 12.38 4.48
CA LYS A 74 7.44 12.12 5.48
C LYS A 74 6.10 11.77 4.84
N LYS A 75 5.65 12.57 3.86
CA LYS A 75 4.42 12.30 3.10
C LYS A 75 4.46 10.94 2.38
N PHE A 76 5.59 10.57 1.80
CA PHE A 76 5.74 9.27 1.13
C PHE A 76 5.73 8.10 2.13
N SER A 77 6.29 8.28 3.33
CA SER A 77 6.18 7.30 4.41
C SER A 77 4.77 7.19 4.97
N ASP A 78 4.10 8.32 5.22
CA ASP A 78 2.73 8.35 5.76
C ASP A 78 1.73 7.68 4.80
N LEU A 79 1.90 7.89 3.49
CA LEU A 79 1.11 7.24 2.45
C LEU A 79 1.55 5.78 2.16
N ARG A 80 2.54 5.26 2.89
CA ARG A 80 3.13 3.92 2.69
C ARG A 80 3.62 3.69 1.25
N ILE A 81 4.08 4.76 0.61
CA ILE A 81 4.78 4.72 -0.69
C ILE A 81 6.20 4.22 -0.50
N LEU A 82 6.87 4.73 0.54
CA LEU A 82 8.20 4.33 0.91
C LEU A 82 8.24 3.77 2.33
N PHE A 83 8.99 2.69 2.51
CA PHE A 83 9.24 2.10 3.82
C PHE A 83 10.70 2.35 4.22
N LYS A 84 10.89 2.82 5.45
CA LYS A 84 12.22 2.99 6.03
C LYS A 84 12.84 1.62 6.27
N LEU A 85 14.05 1.42 5.77
CA LEU A 85 14.83 0.19 5.97
C LEU A 85 15.79 0.35 7.16
N LYS A 86 16.59 1.42 7.15
CA LYS A 86 17.56 1.73 8.21
C LYS A 86 17.95 3.20 8.17
N ASP A 87 18.56 3.68 9.23
CA ASP A 87 19.27 4.96 9.19
C ASP A 87 20.58 4.84 8.38
N SER A 88 20.96 5.92 7.70
CA SER A 88 22.22 5.94 6.96
C SER A 88 23.39 6.00 7.94
N SER A 89 24.39 5.14 7.76
CA SER A 89 25.64 5.15 8.51
C SER A 89 26.57 6.29 8.09
N GLU A 90 26.39 6.83 6.88
CA GLU A 90 27.25 7.86 6.30
C GLU A 90 26.73 9.28 6.58
N ASN A 91 25.42 9.44 6.77
CA ASN A 91 24.83 10.75 7.03
C ASN A 91 23.60 10.66 7.93
N ASN A 92 23.70 11.24 9.14
CA ASN A 92 22.63 11.24 10.14
C ASN A 92 21.34 11.92 9.68
N LEU A 93 21.39 12.79 8.65
CA LEU A 93 20.22 13.45 8.08
C LEU A 93 19.44 12.56 7.10
N HIS A 94 19.99 11.43 6.68
CA HIS A 94 19.37 10.52 5.70
C HIS A 94 19.00 9.16 6.31
N SER A 95 17.90 8.59 5.83
CA SER A 95 17.58 7.18 6.02
C SER A 95 17.48 6.50 4.66
N ILE A 96 17.68 5.18 4.66
CA ILE A 96 17.50 4.35 3.48
C ILE A 96 16.05 3.88 3.42
N TYR A 97 15.41 4.10 2.29
CA TYR A 97 14.03 3.69 2.03
C TYR A 97 13.94 2.72 0.86
N TYR A 98 12.87 1.93 0.81
CA TYR A 98 12.51 1.12 -0.34
C TYR A 98 11.06 1.36 -0.77
N LEU A 99 10.78 1.18 -2.05
CA LEU A 99 9.46 1.36 -2.63
C LEU A 99 8.51 0.21 -2.25
N ASN A 100 7.30 0.57 -1.84
CA ASN A 100 6.22 -0.39 -1.68
C ASN A 100 5.79 -0.97 -3.04
N LYS A 101 5.91 -2.29 -3.22
CA LYS A 101 5.52 -3.00 -4.45
C LYS A 101 4.04 -2.82 -4.79
N ASP A 102 3.17 -2.67 -3.80
CA ASP A 102 1.75 -2.47 -4.03
C ASP A 102 1.48 -1.14 -4.74
N ILE A 103 2.29 -0.13 -4.47
CA ILE A 103 2.19 1.20 -5.10
C ILE A 103 2.69 1.14 -6.53
N PHE A 104 3.80 0.45 -6.77
CA PHE A 104 4.28 0.17 -8.12
C PHE A 104 3.19 -0.54 -8.95
N ASN A 105 2.59 -1.59 -8.38
CA ASN A 105 1.52 -2.34 -9.04
C ASN A 105 0.27 -1.49 -9.28
N LEU A 106 -0.07 -0.61 -8.33
CA LEU A 106 -1.19 0.33 -8.48
C LEU A 106 -0.95 1.32 -9.63
N ILE A 107 0.26 1.89 -9.71
CA ILE A 107 0.65 2.81 -10.80
C ILE A 107 0.68 2.09 -12.15
N ALA A 108 1.24 0.88 -12.22
CA ALA A 108 1.36 0.13 -13.46
C ALA A 108 0.01 -0.34 -14.04
N ARG A 109 -1.00 -0.57 -13.18
CA ARG A 109 -2.34 -1.02 -13.58
C ARG A 109 -3.27 0.11 -13.99
N ASP A 110 -3.06 1.32 -13.49
CA ASP A 110 -3.92 2.47 -13.76
C ASP A 110 -3.34 3.28 -14.93
N SER A 111 -4.11 3.46 -16.01
CA SER A 111 -3.62 4.09 -17.24
C SER A 111 -3.21 5.55 -17.04
N GLU A 112 -3.94 6.28 -16.20
CA GLU A 112 -3.67 7.69 -15.90
C GLU A 112 -2.38 7.83 -15.09
N LEU A 113 -2.25 7.05 -14.01
CA LEU A 113 -1.02 7.05 -13.22
C LEU A 113 0.18 6.56 -14.02
N LYS A 114 0.01 5.51 -14.83
CA LYS A 114 1.07 4.99 -15.69
C LYS A 114 1.64 6.09 -16.59
N ASN A 115 0.78 6.87 -17.25
CA ASN A 115 1.21 7.97 -18.13
C ASN A 115 1.96 9.09 -17.39
N ILE A 116 1.68 9.29 -16.10
CA ILE A 116 2.35 10.33 -15.29
C ILE A 116 3.72 9.84 -14.80
N TYR A 117 3.84 8.57 -14.42
CA TYR A 117 4.93 8.08 -13.58
C TYR A 117 5.87 7.06 -14.24
N LEU A 118 5.46 6.38 -15.32
CA LEU A 118 6.24 5.33 -15.98
C LEU A 118 6.57 5.76 -17.42
#